data_AF-A0A0W0N3M7-F1
#
_entry.id   AF-A0A0W0N3M7-F1
#
_cell.length_a   1.000
_cell.length_b   1.000
_cell.length_c   1.000
_cell.angle_alpha   90.00
_cell.angle_beta   90.00
_cell.angle_gamma   90.00
#
_symmetry.space_group_name_H-M   'P 1'
#
loop_
_entity.id
_entity.type
_entity.pdbx_description
1 polymer ?
#
loop_
_entity_poly.entity_id
_entity_poly.type
_entity_poly.pdbx_seq_one_letter_code
_entity_poly.pdbx_strand_id
1 'polypeptide(L)' 'MDIHDRRLVVLTPDLAREWLDPSTPKERAEQIVLHQGELSEVLEWFKVDTAVGYVRNKGPELIQPIRE' A
#
# COMPACT_ATOMS: atom_id res chain seq x y z
N MET A 1 -5.98 13.05 6.32
CA MET A 1 -4.63 13.57 5.97
C MET A 1 -4.43 13.24 4.51
N ASP A 2 -4.35 14.26 3.66
CA ASP A 2 -4.10 14.08 2.23
C ASP A 2 -2.58 14.08 2.02
N ILE A 3 -2.03 12.94 1.60
CA ILE A 3 -0.58 12.73 1.49
C ILE A 3 -0.13 12.87 0.04
N HIS A 4 -0.91 12.35 -0.93
CA HIS A 4 -0.64 12.39 -2.37
C HIS A 4 -1.90 12.07 -3.20
N ASP A 5 -1.95 12.60 -4.43
CA ASP A 5 -3.05 12.40 -5.40
C ASP A 5 -3.18 10.97 -5.95
N ARG A 6 -2.19 10.10 -5.71
CA ARG A 6 -2.20 8.71 -6.19
C ARG A 6 -2.32 7.75 -5.03
N ARG A 7 -3.20 6.77 -5.18
CA ARG A 7 -3.47 5.76 -4.17
C ARG A 7 -2.96 4.39 -4.58
N LEU A 8 -2.35 3.68 -3.64
CA LEU A 8 -1.97 2.29 -3.80
C LEU A 8 -3.23 1.41 -3.85
N VAL A 9 -3.24 0.40 -4.72
CA VAL A 9 -4.22 -0.68 -4.64
C VAL A 9 -3.74 -1.65 -3.57
N VAL A 10 -4.40 -1.64 -2.42
CA VAL A 10 -4.18 -2.60 -1.32
C VAL A 10 -5.24 -3.69 -1.43
N LEU A 11 -4.84 -4.96 -1.40
CA LEU A 11 -5.77 -6.09 -1.49
C LEU A 11 -5.79 -6.84 -0.17
N THR A 12 -6.96 -7.38 0.19
CA THR A 12 -7.06 -8.37 1.26
C THR A 12 -6.27 -9.63 0.89
N PRO A 13 -5.89 -10.47 1.86
CA PRO A 13 -5.14 -11.70 1.58
C PRO A 13 -5.83 -12.62 0.56
N ASP A 14 -7.16 -12.71 0.59
CA ASP A 14 -7.91 -13.58 -0.31
C ASP A 14 -7.91 -13.05 -1.75
N LEU A 15 -8.13 -11.74 -1.93
CA LEU A 15 -8.06 -11.08 -3.23
C LEU A 15 -6.63 -11.08 -3.79
N ALA A 16 -5.61 -10.95 -2.94
CA ALA A 16 -4.22 -11.03 -3.35
C ALA A 16 -3.87 -12.42 -3.91
N ARG A 17 -4.38 -13.50 -3.29
CA ARG A 17 -4.20 -14.87 -3.79
C ARG A 17 -4.90 -15.07 -5.13
N GLU A 18 -6.15 -14.59 -5.26
CA GLU A 18 -6.89 -14.65 -6.52
C GLU A 18 -6.17 -13.87 -7.63
N TRP A 19 -5.69 -12.66 -7.34
CA TRP A 19 -4.95 -11.83 -8.29
C TRP A 19 -3.66 -12.49 -8.80
N LEU A 20 -2.96 -13.24 -7.94
CA LEU A 20 -1.71 -13.92 -8.29
C LEU A 20 -1.91 -15.27 -9.00
N ASP A 21 -3.12 -15.82 -9.00
CA ASP A 21 -3.40 -17.11 -9.61
C ASP A 21 -3.36 -17.00 -11.15
N PRO A 22 -2.48 -17.74 -11.85
CA PRO A 22 -2.41 -17.71 -13.31
C PRO A 22 -3.70 -18.19 -14.01
N SER A 23 -4.57 -18.91 -13.30
CA SER A 23 -5.87 -19.35 -13.80
C SER A 23 -6.94 -18.25 -13.70
N THR A 24 -6.68 -17.16 -12.99
CA THR A 24 -7.60 -16.02 -12.90
C THR A 24 -7.69 -15.31 -14.27
N PRO A 25 -8.89 -15.19 -14.86
CA PRO A 25 -9.06 -14.47 -16.11
C PRO A 25 -8.63 -13.01 -15.98
N LYS A 26 -8.07 -12.43 -17.06
CA LYS A 26 -7.58 -11.06 -17.07
C LYS A 26 -8.67 -10.05 -16.68
N GLU A 27 -9.88 -10.26 -17.17
CA GLU A 27 -11.04 -9.42 -16.89
C GLU A 27 -11.39 -9.45 -15.40
N ARG A 28 -11.28 -10.63 -14.76
CA ARG A 28 -11.50 -10.76 -13.32
C ARG A 28 -10.42 -10.04 -12.53
N ALA A 29 -9.16 -10.21 -12.92
CA ALA A 29 -8.04 -9.49 -12.31
C ALA A 29 -8.30 -7.96 -12.37
N GLU A 30 -8.66 -7.42 -13.55
CA GLU A 30 -9.01 -6.01 -13.72
C GLU A 30 -10.13 -5.55 -12.75
N GLN A 31 -11.18 -6.35 -12.56
CA GLN A 31 -12.24 -6.05 -11.58
C GLN A 31 -11.75 -6.01 -10.13
N ILE A 32 -10.76 -6.81 -9.77
CA ILE A 32 -10.16 -6.79 -8.43
C ILE A 32 -9.49 -5.43 -8.17
N VAL A 33 -8.62 -4.98 -9.08
CA VAL A 33 -7.85 -3.75 -8.86
C VAL A 33 -8.65 -2.46 -9.06
N LEU A 34 -9.70 -2.48 -9.89
CA LEU A 34 -10.54 -1.30 -10.12
C LEU A 34 -11.57 -1.06 -9.02
N HIS A 35 -12.05 -2.11 -8.35
CA HIS A 35 -13.26 -2.00 -7.52
C HIS A 35 -13.16 -2.65 -6.14
N GLN A 36 -12.19 -3.51 -5.88
CA GLN A 36 -12.13 -4.32 -4.66
C GLN A 36 -10.86 -4.05 -3.83
N GLY A 37 -10.12 -2.99 -4.15
CA GLY A 37 -9.02 -2.52 -3.33
C GLY A 37 -9.51 -1.86 -2.04
N GLU A 38 -8.78 -2.08 -0.95
CA GLU A 38 -9.04 -1.51 0.36
C GLU A 38 -9.00 0.02 0.36
N LEU A 39 -9.89 0.60 1.16
CA LEU A 39 -10.02 2.04 1.36
C LEU A 39 -8.80 2.64 2.05
N SER A 40 -8.39 3.86 1.68
CA SER A 40 -7.29 4.57 2.36
C SER A 40 -7.59 4.81 3.84
N GLU A 41 -8.88 4.85 4.16
CA GLU A 41 -9.48 5.04 5.47
C GLU A 41 -9.27 3.83 6.39
N VAL A 42 -8.94 2.64 5.84
CA VAL A 42 -8.53 1.49 6.66
C VAL A 42 -7.05 1.55 7.06
N LEU A 43 -6.29 2.53 6.50
CA LEU A 43 -4.89 2.72 6.78
C LEU A 43 -4.67 3.90 7.73
N GLU A 44 -3.64 3.76 8.56
CA GLU A 44 -3.14 4.83 9.40
C GLU A 44 -1.81 5.34 8.87
N TRP A 45 -1.57 6.63 9.08
CA TRP A 45 -0.42 7.31 8.52
C TRP A 45 0.30 8.08 9.61
N PHE A 46 1.62 7.95 9.64
CA PHE A 46 2.47 8.58 10.62
C PHE A 46 3.61 9.31 9.92
N LYS A 47 3.94 10.50 10.41
CA LYS A 47 5.13 11.23 9.97
C LYS A 47 6.37 10.48 10.43
N VAL A 48 7.35 10.34 9.54
CA VAL A 48 8.67 9.71 9.82
C VAL A 48 9.79 10.71 9.54
N ASP A 49 11.00 10.39 9.96
CA ASP A 49 12.17 11.22 9.70
C ASP A 49 12.52 11.29 8.21
N THR A 50 13.01 12.45 7.76
CA THR A 50 13.43 12.70 6.37
C THR A 50 14.57 11.79 5.89
N ALA A 51 15.32 11.17 6.81
CA ALA A 51 16.36 10.19 6.52
C ALA A 51 15.88 9.01 5.66
N VAL A 52 14.57 8.70 5.65
CA VAL A 52 13.97 7.69 4.76
C VAL A 52 14.17 7.99 3.27
N GLY A 53 14.37 9.27 2.91
CA GLY A 53 14.62 9.69 1.53
C GLY A 53 15.99 9.28 0.99
N TYR A 54 16.94 8.90 1.85
CA TYR A 54 18.27 8.46 1.43
C TYR A 54 18.36 6.93 1.40
N VAL A 55 18.40 6.36 0.19
CA VAL A 55 18.29 4.91 -0.05
C VAL A 55 19.36 4.04 0.60
N ARG A 56 20.49 4.61 1.06
CA ARG A 56 21.53 3.86 1.78
C ARG A 56 21.18 3.64 3.26
N ASN A 57 20.25 4.42 3.81
CA ASN A 57 19.74 4.19 5.16
C ASN A 57 18.81 2.97 5.12
N LYS A 58 19.01 2.03 6.06
CA LYS A 58 18.26 0.75 6.14
C LYS A 58 17.82 0.39 7.55
N GLY A 59 17.97 1.31 8.50
CA GLY A 59 17.65 1.05 9.90
C GLY A 59 16.14 0.99 10.16
N PRO A 60 15.71 0.31 11.22
CA PRO A 60 14.29 0.19 11.58
C PRO A 60 13.65 1.51 11.98
N GLU A 61 14.44 2.51 12.38
CA GLU A 61 13.99 3.86 12.72
C GLU A 61 13.29 4.59 11.56
N LEU A 62 13.56 4.18 10.32
CA LEU A 62 13.01 4.82 9.12
C LEU A 62 11.48 4.68 8.97
N ILE A 63 10.88 3.72 9.68
CA ILE A 63 9.42 3.54 9.75
C ILE A 63 8.83 3.89 11.11
N GLN A 64 9.66 4.37 12.06
CA GLN A 64 9.18 4.77 13.38
C GLN A 64 8.56 6.17 13.29
N PRO A 65 7.38 6.39 13.88
CA PRO A 65 6.78 7.72 13.96
C PRO A 65 7.68 8.71 14.71
N ILE A 66 7.79 9.93 14.18
CA ILE A 66 8.37 11.05 14.94
C ILE A 66 7.27 11.78 15.71
N ARG A 67 7.56 12.20 16.94
CA ARG A 67 6.71 13.16 17.66
C ARG A 67 7.01 14.55 17.12
N GLU A 68 5.97 15.33 16.84
CA GLU A 68 6.14 16.75 16.51
C GLU A 68 6.64 17.56 17.72
#